data_AF-T1A9Y1-F1
#
_entry.id   AF-T1A9Y1-F1
#
_cell.length_a   1.000
_cell.length_b   1.000
_cell.length_c   1.000
_cell.angle_alpha   90.00
_cell.angle_beta   90.00
_cell.angle_gamma   90.00
#
_symmetry.space_group_name_H-M   'P 1'
#
loop_
_entity.id
_entity.type
_entity.pdbx_description
1 polymer ?
#
loop_
_entity_poly.entity_id
_entity_poly.type
_entity_poly.pdbx_seq_one_letter_code
_entity_poly.pdbx_strand_id
1 'polypeptide(L)' 'MNDTIDVTRLTLMLNELRLPAIKQMWEKIAARCDKEGWPAARLLATLAEHELAERDRRRLERHLGDAKLLPGKTLATY' A
#
# COMPACT_ATOMS: atom_id res chain seq x y z
N MET A 1 -15.15 -27.79 -0.77
CA MET A 1 -13.89 -28.09 -0.05
C MET A 1 -12.78 -27.33 -0.73
N ASN A 2 -12.07 -26.50 0.05
CA ASN A 2 -10.94 -25.66 -0.34
C ASN A 2 -11.17 -24.63 -1.45
N ASP A 3 -11.75 -23.48 -1.08
CA ASP A 3 -11.42 -22.21 -1.74
C ASP A 3 -9.98 -21.86 -1.33
N THR A 4 -9.01 -22.58 -1.89
CA THR A 4 -7.61 -22.17 -1.84
C THR A 4 -7.56 -20.86 -2.59
N ILE A 5 -7.57 -19.74 -1.86
CA ILE A 5 -7.37 -18.40 -2.40
C ILE A 5 -6.24 -18.50 -3.42
N ASP A 6 -6.57 -18.29 -4.69
CA ASP A 6 -5.60 -18.35 -5.77
C ASP A 6 -4.71 -17.10 -5.65
N VAL A 7 -3.68 -17.22 -4.82
CA VAL A 7 -2.75 -16.13 -4.46
C VAL A 7 -2.17 -15.48 -5.71
N THR A 8 -1.97 -16.26 -6.77
CA THR A 8 -1.49 -15.78 -8.06
C THR A 8 -2.51 -14.88 -8.74
N ARG A 9 -3.78 -15.29 -8.86
CA ARG A 9 -4.85 -14.42 -9.41
C ARG A 9 -5.10 -13.20 -8.55
N LEU A 10 -5.11 -13.35 -7.23
CA LEU A 10 -5.25 -12.23 -6.30
C LEU A 10 -4.10 -11.23 -6.47
N THR A 11 -2.87 -11.72 -6.57
CA THR A 11 -1.69 -10.88 -6.81
C THR A 11 -1.76 -10.13 -8.14
N LEU A 12 -2.28 -10.78 -9.19
CA LEU A 12 -2.47 -10.16 -10.50
C LEU A 12 -3.51 -9.03 -10.43
N MET A 13 -4.68 -9.30 -9.85
CA MET A 13 -5.76 -8.31 -9.67
C MET A 13 -5.29 -7.11 -8.83
N LEU A 14 -4.58 -7.35 -7.72
CA LEU A 14 -4.01 -6.30 -6.88
C LEU A 14 -2.97 -5.47 -7.63
N ASN A 15 -2.21 -6.07 -8.54
CA ASN A 15 -1.27 -5.36 -9.38
C ASN A 15 -1.98 -4.46 -10.41
N GLU A 16 -3.01 -4.97 -11.08
CA GLU A 16 -3.83 -4.21 -12.03
C GLU A 16 -4.54 -3.02 -11.36
N LEU A 17 -5.08 -3.22 -10.16
CA LEU A 17 -5.68 -2.15 -9.34
C LEU A 17 -4.64 -1.18 -8.74
N ARG A 18 -3.34 -1.47 -8.90
CA ARG A 18 -2.21 -0.73 -8.31
C ARG A 18 -2.35 -0.60 -6.79
N LEU A 19 -2.57 -1.75 -6.14
CA LEU A 19 -2.68 -1.93 -4.69
C LEU A 19 -1.45 -2.67 -4.11
N PRO A 20 -0.25 -2.04 -4.17
CA PRO A 20 1.00 -2.65 -3.73
C PRO A 20 1.10 -2.86 -2.22
N ALA A 21 0.36 -2.10 -1.41
CA ALA A 21 0.38 -2.25 0.05
C ALA A 21 -0.40 -3.49 0.47
N ILE A 22 -1.62 -3.63 -0.05
CA ILE A 22 -2.46 -4.79 0.19
C ILE A 22 -1.75 -6.04 -0.31
N LYS A 23 -1.16 -6.02 -1.51
CA LYS A 23 -0.37 -7.15 -2.04
C LYS A 23 0.72 -7.65 -1.09
N GLN A 24 1.37 -6.78 -0.32
CA GLN A 24 2.44 -7.18 0.60
C GLN A 24 1.94 -7.55 2.00
N MET A 25 0.80 -6.99 2.43
CA MET A 25 0.34 -7.06 3.81
C MET A 25 -0.86 -8.01 3.99
N TRP A 26 -1.58 -8.37 2.92
CA TRP A 26 -2.84 -9.12 3.01
C TRP A 26 -2.69 -10.49 3.69
N GLU A 27 -1.63 -11.24 3.40
CA GLU A 27 -1.39 -12.55 4.05
C GLU A 27 -1.18 -12.40 5.56
N LYS A 28 -0.44 -11.36 5.99
CA LYS A 28 -0.17 -11.10 7.41
C LYS A 28 -1.43 -10.66 8.13
N ILE A 29 -2.22 -9.78 7.51
CA ILE A 29 -3.47 -9.30 8.11
C ILE A 29 -4.51 -10.43 8.12
N ALA A 30 -4.59 -11.25 7.07
CA ALA A 30 -5.45 -12.42 7.02
C ALA A 30 -5.09 -13.44 8.11
N ALA A 31 -3.80 -13.78 8.27
CA ALA A 31 -3.34 -14.68 9.33
C ALA A 31 -3.65 -14.13 10.74
N ARG A 32 -3.53 -12.82 10.94
CA ARG A 32 -3.88 -12.16 12.19
C ARG A 32 -5.40 -12.15 12.43
N CYS A 33 -6.17 -11.88 11.39
CA CYS A 33 -7.63 -11.89 11.40
C CYS A 33 -8.19 -13.28 11.73
N ASP A 34 -7.60 -14.33 11.15
CA ASP A 34 -7.93 -15.72 11.43
C ASP A 34 -7.62 -16.09 12.90
N LYS A 35 -6.45 -15.68 13.39
CA LYS A 35 -6.03 -15.89 14.78
C LYS A 35 -6.90 -15.15 15.80
N GLU A 36 -7.31 -13.93 15.50
CA GLU A 36 -8.10 -13.09 16.41
C GLU A 36 -9.61 -13.21 16.19
N GLY A 37 -10.05 -13.96 15.18
CA GLY A 37 -11.47 -14.14 14.84
C GLY A 37 -12.16 -12.83 14.42
N TRP A 38 -11.45 -11.94 13.72
CA TRP A 38 -12.04 -10.66 13.33
C TRP A 38 -13.15 -10.83 12.29
N PRO A 39 -14.17 -9.95 12.30
CA PRO A 39 -15.17 -9.92 11.25
C PRO A 39 -14.54 -9.49 9.92
N ALA A 40 -15.02 -10.04 8.79
CA ALA A 40 -14.52 -9.75 7.45
C ALA A 40 -14.55 -8.25 7.11
N ALA A 41 -15.52 -7.50 7.62
CA ALA A 41 -15.58 -6.05 7.46
C ALA A 41 -14.35 -5.34 8.08
N ARG A 42 -13.84 -5.84 9.20
CA ARG A 42 -12.65 -5.28 9.86
C ARG A 42 -11.38 -5.62 9.10
N LEU A 43 -11.26 -6.83 8.56
CA LEU A 43 -10.18 -7.21 7.65
C LEU A 43 -10.10 -6.25 6.45
N LEU A 44 -11.23 -6.04 5.77
CA LEU A 44 -11.30 -5.13 4.61
C LEU A 44 -10.97 -3.69 4.99
N ALA A 45 -11.46 -3.20 6.13
CA ALA A 45 -11.14 -1.87 6.63
C ALA A 45 -9.64 -1.69 6.90
N THR A 46 -9.00 -2.66 7.56
CA THR A 46 -7.54 -2.61 7.83
C THR A 46 -6.71 -2.67 6.55
N LEU A 47 -7.12 -3.48 5.57
CA LEU A 47 -6.45 -3.54 4.26
C LEU A 47 -6.55 -2.21 3.51
N ALA A 48 -7.75 -1.63 3.47
CA ALA A 48 -8.00 -0.35 2.83
C ALA A 48 -7.23 0.80 3.48
N GLU A 49 -7.16 0.83 4.82
CA GLU A 49 -6.39 1.82 5.57
C GLU A 49 -4.90 1.75 5.23
N HIS A 50 -4.33 0.54 5.17
CA HIS A 50 -2.92 0.35 4.84
C HIS A 50 -2.58 0.82 3.43
N GLU A 51 -3.47 0.57 2.46
CA GLU A 51 -3.29 1.06 1.10
C GLU A 51 -3.39 2.58 1.00
N LEU A 52 -4.33 3.19 1.72
CA LEU A 52 -4.50 4.63 1.73
C LEU A 52 -3.25 5.31 2.31
N ALA A 53 -2.73 4.79 3.42
CA ALA A 53 -1.49 5.28 4.03
C ALA A 53 -0.28 5.14 3.09
N GLU A 54 -0.16 4.02 2.37
CA GLU A 54 0.91 3.81 1.40
C GLU A 54 0.79 4.70 0.15
N ARG A 55 -0.43 5.00 -0.31
CA ARG A 55 -0.65 5.98 -1.40
C ARG A 55 -0.33 7.38 -0.94
N ASP A 56 -0.73 7.75 0.27
CA ASP A 56 -0.42 9.05 0.85
C ASP A 56 1.10 9.23 1.00
N ARG A 57 1.79 8.22 1.56
CA ARG A 57 3.25 8.18 1.65
C ARG A 57 3.91 8.34 0.28
N ARG A 58 3.51 7.55 -0.74
CA ARG A 58 4.05 7.68 -2.09
C ARG A 58 3.74 9.03 -2.74
N ARG A 59 2.58 9.63 -2.46
CA ARG A 59 2.25 10.99 -2.93
C ARG A 59 3.17 12.00 -2.25
N LEU A 60 3.31 11.94 -0.94
CA LEU A 60 4.19 12.81 -0.17
C LEU A 60 5.65 12.68 -0.62
N GLU A 61 6.15 11.47 -0.85
CA GLU A 61 7.50 11.22 -1.37
C GLU A 61 7.71 11.80 -2.78
N ARG A 62 6.71 11.72 -3.67
CA ARG A 62 6.77 12.38 -4.99
C ARG A 62 6.74 13.89 -4.85
N HIS A 63 5.85 14.43 -4.02
CA HIS A 63 5.76 15.87 -3.77
C HIS A 63 7.04 16.41 -3.10
N LEU A 64 7.66 15.64 -2.21
CA LEU A 64 8.93 15.99 -1.56
C LEU A 64 10.11 15.85 -2.51
N GLY A 65 10.09 14.85 -3.41
CA GLY A 65 11.09 14.67 -4.47
C GLY A 65 11.02 15.79 -5.52
N ASP A 66 9.81 16.22 -5.89
CA ASP A 66 9.56 17.35 -6.78
C ASP A 66 9.96 18.68 -6.12
N ALA A 67 9.62 18.86 -4.84
CA ALA A 67 10.05 20.03 -4.06
C ALA A 67 11.57 20.06 -3.76
N LYS A 68 12.29 18.93 -3.88
CA LYS A 68 13.75 18.86 -3.76
C LYS A 68 14.50 19.24 -5.02
N LEU A 69 13.82 19.55 -6.12
CA LEU A 69 14.44 20.00 -7.36
C LEU A 69 13.95 21.39 -7.75
N LEU A 70 14.47 22.40 -7.05
CA LEU A 70 14.93 23.60 -7.75
C LEU A 70 16.38 23.38 -8.21
N PRO A 71 16.63 22.97 -9.47
CA PRO A 71 17.95 23.15 -10.07
C PRO A 71 18.16 24.65 -10.31
N GLY A 72 18.99 25.30 -9.48
CA GLY A 72 19.51 26.64 -9.79
C GLY A 72 19.12 27.79 -8.86
N LYS A 73 19.46 27.68 -7.58
CA LYS A 73 19.94 28.87 -6.86
C LYS A 73 21.25 28.55 -6.17
N THR A 74 22.28 28.37 -6.99
CA THR A 74 23.65 28.67 -6.57
C THR A 74 23.62 30.04 -5.90
N LEU A 75 24.15 30.14 -4.69
CA LEU A 75 24.52 31.43 -4.11
C LEU A 75 25.58 32.03 -5.03
N ALA A 76 25.13 32.75 -6.05
CA ALA A 76 25.97 33.70 -6.76
C ALA A 76 26.45 34.68 -5.69
N THR A 77 27.76 34.70 -5.53
CA THR A 77 28.58 35.87 -5.22
C THR A 77 27.77 37.15 -4.98
N TYR A 78 27.76 37.61 -3.73
CA TYR A 78 27.82 39.03 -3.36
C TYR A 78 28.49 39.14 -2.00
#